data_AF-A0A2X3J7H0-F1
#
_entry.id   AF-A0A2X3J7H0-F1
#
_cell.length_a   1.000
_cell.length_b   1.000
_cell.length_c   1.000
_cell.angle_alpha   90.00
_cell.angle_beta   90.00
_cell.angle_gamma   90.00
#
_symmetry.space_group_name_H-M   'P 1'
#
loop_
_entity.id
_entity.type
_entity.pdbx_description
1 polymer ?
#
loop_
_entity_poly.entity_id
_entity_poly.type
_entity_poly.pdbx_seq_one_letter_code
_entity_poly.pdbx_strand_id
1 'polypeptide(L)'
;MNDVTMSKQHHYQELIDVFDSCFLAEFNTRLIKGDDEPIYLPADDELPYNRIVFAHGYYASGMHEISHWCVAGKERRKLVDFGYWYCPDGRDAETPGQI
;
A
#
# COMPACT_ATOMS: atom_id res chain seq x y z
N MET A 1 -7.68 -31.37 -28.07
CA MET A 1 -7.08 -30.09 -27.64
C MET A 1 -6.93 -30.17 -26.13
N ASN A 2 -5.71 -30.20 -25.61
CA ASN A 2 -5.48 -30.19 -24.16
C ASN A 2 -5.53 -28.74 -23.71
N ASP A 3 -6.63 -28.36 -23.07
CA ASP A 3 -6.75 -27.12 -22.32
C ASP A 3 -5.88 -27.29 -21.06
N VAL A 4 -4.61 -26.94 -21.20
CA VAL A 4 -3.72 -26.78 -20.05
C VAL A 4 -4.23 -25.54 -19.34
N THR A 5 -4.99 -25.72 -18.27
CA THR A 5 -5.18 -24.70 -17.24
C THR A 5 -3.80 -24.34 -16.72
N MET A 6 -3.14 -23.38 -17.37
CA MET A 6 -1.95 -22.75 -16.83
C MET A 6 -2.40 -22.11 -15.51
N SER A 7 -1.96 -22.67 -14.39
CA SER A 7 -2.01 -21.98 -13.11
C SER A 7 -1.25 -20.67 -13.29
N LYS A 8 -1.98 -19.57 -13.47
CA LYS A 8 -1.40 -18.24 -13.60
C LYS A 8 -0.71 -17.95 -12.27
N GLN A 9 0.61 -18.06 -12.24
CA GLN A 9 1.36 -17.71 -11.04
C GLN A 9 1.24 -16.20 -10.86
N HIS A 10 0.57 -15.79 -9.79
CA HIS A 10 0.37 -14.39 -9.48
C HIS A 10 1.67 -13.81 -8.90
N HIS A 11 2.43 -13.10 -9.73
CA HIS A 11 3.62 -12.40 -9.28
C HIS A 11 3.27 -10.98 -8.85
N TYR A 12 3.86 -10.53 -7.73
CA TYR A 12 3.64 -9.16 -7.24
C TYR A 12 4.07 -8.10 -8.27
N GLN A 13 4.97 -8.43 -9.20
CA GLN A 13 5.37 -7.53 -10.27
C GLN A 13 4.20 -7.19 -11.21
N GLU A 14 3.35 -8.18 -11.55
CA GLU A 14 2.15 -7.92 -12.35
C GLU A 14 1.20 -6.96 -11.63
N LEU A 15 1.13 -7.05 -10.30
CA LEU A 15 0.32 -6.15 -9.49
C LEU A 15 0.84 -4.71 -9.54
N ILE A 16 2.17 -4.53 -9.47
CA ILE A 16 2.82 -3.21 -9.61
C ILE A 16 2.51 -2.63 -10.98
N ASP A 17 2.75 -3.40 -12.04
CA ASP A 17 2.59 -2.92 -13.41
C ASP A 17 1.14 -2.51 -13.71
N VAL A 18 0.18 -3.32 -13.25
CA VAL A 18 -1.26 -3.00 -13.37
C VAL A 18 -1.61 -1.77 -12.55
N PHE A 19 -1.17 -1.70 -11.29
CA PHE A 19 -1.47 -0.56 -10.43
C PHE A 19 -0.94 0.76 -11.01
N ASP A 20 0.33 0.78 -11.41
CA ASP A 20 0.97 1.95 -11.99
C ASP A 20 0.28 2.38 -13.29
N SER A 21 -0.11 1.41 -14.14
CA SER A 21 -0.87 1.71 -15.37
C SER A 21 -2.22 2.36 -15.11
N CYS A 22 -2.88 2.02 -14.00
CA CYS A 22 -4.19 2.55 -13.65
C CYS A 22 -4.11 3.90 -12.94
N PHE A 23 -3.14 4.09 -12.04
CA PHE A 23 -3.19 5.17 -11.06
C PHE A 23 -2.02 6.17 -11.11
N LEU A 24 -0.95 5.89 -11.84
CA LEU A 24 0.17 6.82 -11.95
C LEU A 24 -0.24 8.12 -12.63
N ALA A 25 -0.94 8.04 -13.77
CA ALA A 25 -1.30 9.23 -14.54
C ALA A 25 -2.33 10.13 -13.84
N GLU A 26 -3.34 9.55 -13.20
CA GLU A 26 -4.45 10.31 -12.60
C GLU A 26 -4.20 10.68 -11.14
N PHE A 27 -3.53 9.80 -10.37
CA PHE A 27 -3.35 9.97 -8.92
C PHE A 27 -1.90 10.15 -8.50
N ASN A 28 -0.95 10.19 -9.44
CA ASN A 28 0.48 10.31 -9.17
C ASN A 28 0.96 9.32 -8.09
N THR A 29 0.45 8.09 -8.13
CA THR A 29 0.70 7.08 -7.09
C THR A 29 1.26 5.82 -7.72
N ARG A 30 2.29 5.25 -7.09
CA ARG A 30 2.94 4.00 -7.50
C ARG A 30 2.89 2.96 -6.40
N LEU A 31 2.90 1.69 -6.79
CA LEU A 31 3.05 0.56 -5.88
C LEU A 31 4.51 0.12 -5.84
N ILE A 32 5.09 0.05 -4.65
CA ILE A 32 6.51 -0.24 -4.45
C ILE A 32 6.64 -1.48 -3.56
N LYS A 33 7.46 -2.45 -3.98
CA LYS A 33 7.83 -3.58 -3.13
C LYS A 33 8.83 -3.09 -2.07
N GLY A 34 8.41 -3.13 -0.81
CA GLY A 34 9.28 -2.94 0.35
C GLY A 34 9.82 -4.26 0.87
N ASP A 35 10.54 -4.17 1.98
CA ASP A 35 11.11 -5.32 2.66
C ASP A 35 10.28 -5.67 3.90
N ASP A 36 10.25 -4.80 4.92
CA ASP A 36 9.73 -5.16 6.24
C ASP A 36 8.34 -4.57 6.58
N GLU A 37 8.15 -3.25 6.46
CA GLU A 37 6.91 -2.59 6.90
C GLU A 37 6.11 -1.98 5.73
N PRO A 38 4.77 -2.14 5.71
CA PRO A 38 3.92 -1.42 4.79
C PRO A 38 3.83 0.05 5.21
N ILE A 39 3.92 0.96 4.24
CA ILE A 39 3.82 2.40 4.51
C ILE A 39 3.33 3.15 3.28
N TYR A 40 2.45 4.12 3.51
CA TYR A 40 2.13 5.13 2.50
C TYR A 40 3.00 6.38 2.67
N LEU A 41 3.69 6.78 1.61
CA LEU A 41 4.50 8.00 1.56
C LEU A 41 3.93 8.94 0.48
N PRO A 42 3.51 10.16 0.84
CA PRO A 42 3.14 11.16 -0.16
C PRO A 42 4.36 11.58 -0.99
N ALA A 43 4.11 12.18 -2.16
CA ALA A 43 5.15 12.82 -2.95
C ALA A 43 5.88 13.88 -2.12
N ASP A 44 7.20 13.95 -2.30
CA ASP A 44 8.09 14.89 -1.62
C ASP A 44 9.12 15.46 -2.61
N ASP A 45 10.06 16.26 -2.09
CA ASP A 45 11.09 16.92 -2.90
C ASP A 45 12.10 15.94 -3.52
N GLU A 46 12.27 14.74 -2.96
CA GLU A 46 13.19 13.73 -3.48
C GLU A 46 12.53 12.87 -4.56
N LEU A 47 11.26 12.54 -4.34
CA LEU A 47 10.49 11.62 -5.17
C LEU A 47 9.10 12.23 -5.46
N PRO A 48 8.87 12.75 -6.69
CA PRO A 48 7.70 13.55 -7.03
C PRO A 48 6.44 12.71 -7.30
N TYR A 49 6.29 11.57 -6.63
CA TYR A 49 5.13 10.67 -6.71
C TYR A 49 4.85 10.01 -5.36
N ASN A 50 3.56 9.76 -5.10
CA ASN A 50 3.11 9.04 -3.93
C ASN A 50 3.48 7.56 -4.05
N ARG A 51 3.76 6.92 -2.92
CA ARG A 51 4.27 5.55 -2.85
C ARG A 51 3.45 4.76 -1.86
N ILE A 52 2.86 3.67 -2.33
CA ILE A 52 2.28 2.63 -1.48
C ILE A 52 3.35 1.54 -1.39
N VAL A 53 3.97 1.38 -0.24
CA VAL A 53 4.98 0.37 0.00
C VAL A 53 4.32 -0.84 0.65
N PHE A 54 4.48 -2.03 0.09
CA PHE A 54 3.97 -3.29 0.65
C PHE A 54 5.10 -4.23 1.05
N ALA A 55 4.90 -5.04 2.08
CA ALA A 55 5.96 -5.85 2.68
C ALA A 55 6.19 -7.21 2.00
N HIS A 56 7.40 -7.75 2.17
CA HIS A 56 7.81 -9.12 1.85
C HIS A 56 7.60 -9.62 0.40
N GLY A 57 7.25 -8.74 -0.55
CA GLY A 57 7.05 -9.13 -1.94
C GLY A 57 5.88 -10.12 -2.16
N TYR A 58 4.91 -10.17 -1.24
CA TYR A 58 3.75 -11.03 -1.39
C TYR A 58 2.63 -10.33 -2.16
N TYR A 59 2.05 -11.03 -3.15
CA TYR A 59 0.91 -10.52 -3.93
C TYR A 59 -0.26 -10.11 -3.03
N ALA A 60 -0.56 -10.93 -2.01
CA ALA A 60 -1.62 -10.63 -1.05
C ALA A 60 -1.33 -9.38 -0.21
N SER A 61 -0.07 -9.11 0.14
CA SER A 61 0.31 -7.89 0.86
C SER A 61 0.10 -6.66 -0.02
N GLY A 62 0.54 -6.69 -1.28
CA GLY A 62 0.27 -5.59 -2.22
C GLY A 62 -1.23 -5.31 -2.39
N MET A 63 -2.05 -6.36 -2.51
CA MET A 63 -3.51 -6.21 -2.61
C MET A 63 -4.14 -5.61 -1.34
N HIS A 64 -3.62 -5.96 -0.16
CA HIS A 64 -4.06 -5.39 1.11
C HIS A 64 -3.80 -3.88 1.16
N GLU A 65 -2.59 -3.45 0.80
CA GLU A 65 -2.21 -2.03 0.80
C GLU A 65 -2.96 -1.21 -0.25
N ILE A 66 -3.18 -1.77 -1.44
CA ILE A 66 -4.04 -1.13 -2.45
C ILE A 66 -5.45 -0.93 -1.90
N SER A 67 -5.98 -1.91 -1.17
CA SER A 67 -7.32 -1.81 -0.58
C SER A 67 -7.40 -0.68 0.45
N HIS A 68 -6.39 -0.55 1.32
CA HIS A 68 -6.29 0.59 2.25
C HIS A 68 -6.23 1.93 1.52
N TRP A 69 -5.41 2.02 0.48
CA TRP A 69 -5.33 3.24 -0.33
C TRP A 69 -6.64 3.60 -1.04
N CYS A 70 -7.37 2.61 -1.54
CA CYS A 70 -8.68 2.81 -2.18
C CYS A 70 -9.71 3.38 -1.20
N VAL A 71 -9.69 2.93 0.06
CA VAL A 71 -10.58 3.42 1.12
C VAL A 71 -10.12 4.77 1.68
N ALA A 72 -8.82 5.04 1.67
CA ALA A 72 -8.25 6.31 2.09
C ALA A 72 -8.68 7.43 1.12
N GLY A 73 -9.47 8.39 1.61
CA GLY A 73 -9.87 9.57 0.84
C GLY A 73 -8.72 10.52 0.51
N LYS A 74 -8.97 11.47 -0.40
CA LYS A 74 -7.96 12.43 -0.91
C LYS A 74 -7.20 13.18 0.18
N GLU A 75 -7.86 13.56 1.27
CA GLU A 75 -7.21 14.28 2.38
C GLU A 75 -6.24 13.39 3.16
N ARG A 76 -6.59 12.12 3.36
CA ARG A 76 -5.70 11.17 4.05
C ARG A 76 -4.50 10.80 3.20
N ARG A 77 -4.63 10.79 1.87
CA ARG A 77 -3.52 10.59 0.91
C ARG A 77 -2.48 11.73 0.91
N LYS A 78 -2.66 12.78 1.72
CA LYS A 78 -1.63 13.82 1.94
C LYS A 78 -0.75 13.52 3.15
N LEU A 79 -1.13 12.54 3.97
CA LEU A 79 -0.48 12.21 5.23
C LEU A 79 0.31 10.92 5.07
N VAL A 80 1.48 10.87 5.72
CA VAL A 80 2.22 9.61 5.89
C VAL A 80 1.31 8.58 6.55
N ASP A 81 1.30 7.38 6.00
CA ASP A 81 0.47 6.26 6.42
C ASP A 81 -1.02 6.60 6.58
N PHE A 82 -1.55 7.44 5.69
CA PHE A 82 -2.93 7.94 5.72
C PHE A 82 -3.33 8.69 7.00
N GLY A 83 -2.35 9.06 7.84
CA GLY A 83 -2.55 9.63 9.16
C GLY A 83 -2.93 8.59 10.23
N TYR A 84 -2.77 7.30 9.95
CA TYR A 84 -2.83 6.28 11.00
C TYR A 84 -1.64 6.43 11.93
N TRP A 85 -1.89 6.36 13.23
CA TRP A 85 -0.85 6.31 14.22
C TRP A 85 -0.58 4.86 14.57
N TYR A 86 0.64 4.39 14.34
CA TYR A 86 1.11 3.16 14.96
C TYR A 86 1.24 3.43 16.46
N CYS A 87 0.25 2.99 17.23
CA CYS A 87 0.44 2.78 18.65
C CYS A 87 1.23 1.46 18.74
N PRO A 88 2.54 1.46 19.01
CA PRO A 88 3.19 0.21 19.41
C PRO A 88 2.39 -0.30 20.60
N ASP A 89 2.12 -1.60 20.66
CA ASP A 89 1.32 -2.27 21.68
C ASP A 89 1.94 -2.01 23.07
N GLY A 90 1.69 -0.81 23.59
CA GLY A 90 1.92 -0.41 24.94
C GLY A 90 0.79 -1.02 25.71
N ARG A 91 1.02 -2.23 26.20
CA ARG A 91 0.44 -2.62 27.48
C ARG A 91 1.03 -1.72 28.58
N ASP A 92 0.85 -0.41 28.44
CA ASP A 92 0.90 0.50 29.56
C ASP A 92 -0.54 0.61 30.01
N ALA A 93 -0.77 0.12 31.23
CA ALA A 93 -2.06 0.05 31.87
C ALA A 93 -2.54 1.44 32.28
N GLU A 94 -2.65 2.38 31.35
CA GLU A 94 -3.16 3.73 31.58
C GLU A 94 -3.46 4.42 30.24
N THR A 95 -4.62 4.11 29.66
CA THR A 95 -5.23 5.00 28.67
C THR A 95 -6.71 5.12 29.01
N PRO A 96 -7.16 6.22 29.65
CA PRO A 96 -8.57 6.49 29.78
C PRO A 96 -9.13 6.74 28.38
N GLY A 97 -10.20 6.02 28.06
CA GLY A 97 -10.90 6.11 26.79
C GLY A 97 -11.22 7.55 26.40
N GLN A 98 -11.17 7.77 25.09
CA GLN A 98 -11.65 8.96 24.41
C GLN A 98 -13.01 9.40 24.97
N ILE A 99 -13.08 10.68 25.37
CA ILE A 99 -14.34 11.41 25.58
C ILE A 99 -15.02 11.74 24.25
#